data_AF-A0A2S5TAW1-F1
#
_entry.id   AF-A0A2S5TAW1-F1
#
_cell.length_a   1.000
_cell.length_b   1.000
_cell.length_c   1.000
_cell.angle_alpha   90.00
_cell.angle_beta   90.00
_cell.angle_gamma   90.00
#
_symmetry.space_group_name_H-M   'P 1'
#
loop_
_entity.id
_entity.type
_entity.pdbx_description
1 polymer ?
#
loop_
_entity_poly.entity_id
_entity_poly.type
_entity_poly.pdbx_seq_one_letter_code
_entity_poly.pdbx_strand_id
1 'polypeptide(L)'
;MSPSPPPSTSASKTRNSYIPDLFTIAMGGGTIRRFGTMAILTLPGVALVTSRDEMQQLQRWGRARNSSGNEQQDRDELLKQLHTLIARADGSAATRGAPDALSRLARQMQDSGMDIAAWLIPKSVRDHLPPPRVQESPPPLPVALAVGV
;
A
#
# COMPACT_ATOMS: atom_id res chain seq x y z
N MET A 1 -39.82 -53.16 -27.86
CA MET A 1 -39.96 -51.73 -27.50
C MET A 1 -38.80 -51.37 -26.58
N SER A 2 -37.74 -50.75 -27.13
CA SER A 2 -36.57 -50.33 -26.36
C SER A 2 -36.68 -48.84 -26.06
N PRO A 3 -36.51 -48.39 -24.81
CA PRO A 3 -36.55 -46.96 -24.50
C PRO A 3 -35.26 -46.29 -25.01
N SER A 4 -35.42 -45.16 -25.70
CA SER A 4 -34.33 -44.32 -26.19
C SER A 4 -33.58 -43.65 -25.03
N PRO A 5 -32.26 -43.46 -25.13
CA PRO A 5 -31.51 -42.68 -24.14
C PRO A 5 -31.86 -41.17 -24.23
N PRO A 6 -31.82 -40.43 -23.11
CA PRO A 6 -32.11 -39.01 -23.10
C PRO A 6 -31.00 -38.20 -23.80
N PRO A 7 -31.31 -36.98 -24.30
CA PRO A 7 -30.33 -36.13 -24.96
C PRO A 7 -29.28 -35.61 -23.96
N SER A 8 -28.00 -35.78 -24.31
CA SER A 8 -26.88 -35.15 -23.64
C SER A 8 -26.97 -33.64 -23.79
N THR A 9 -27.53 -32.96 -22.78
CA THR A 9 -27.43 -31.51 -22.63
C THR A 9 -25.96 -31.16 -22.36
N SER A 10 -25.23 -30.86 -23.43
CA SER A 10 -23.92 -30.21 -23.36
C SER A 10 -24.15 -28.78 -22.85
N ALA A 11 -24.21 -28.64 -21.52
CA ALA A 11 -24.19 -27.35 -20.87
C ALA A 11 -22.83 -26.69 -21.15
N SER A 12 -22.80 -25.88 -22.21
CA SER A 12 -21.70 -24.97 -22.49
C SER A 12 -21.65 -23.98 -21.33
N LYS A 13 -20.90 -24.32 -20.30
CA LYS A 13 -20.62 -23.45 -19.15
C LYS A 13 -19.85 -22.27 -19.69
N THR A 14 -20.56 -21.20 -20.04
CA THR A 14 -20.01 -19.88 -20.34
C THR A 14 -19.00 -19.58 -19.24
N ARG A 15 -17.71 -19.61 -19.56
CA ARG A 15 -16.69 -19.12 -18.64
C ARG A 15 -17.04 -17.66 -18.44
N ASN A 16 -17.64 -17.37 -17.30
CA ASN A 16 -17.78 -16.01 -16.81
C ASN A 16 -16.36 -15.49 -16.67
N SER A 17 -15.86 -14.80 -17.70
CA SER A 17 -14.55 -14.15 -17.67
C SER A 17 -14.63 -13.13 -16.56
N TYR A 18 -14.18 -13.52 -15.37
CA TYR A 18 -14.04 -12.62 -14.25
C TYR A 18 -12.96 -11.62 -14.65
N ILE A 19 -13.39 -10.44 -15.09
CA ILE A 19 -12.49 -9.32 -15.29
C ILE A 19 -12.22 -8.78 -13.89
N PRO A 20 -11.02 -8.98 -13.33
CA PRO A 20 -10.69 -8.43 -12.03
C PRO A 20 -10.76 -6.90 -12.08
N ASP A 21 -11.07 -6.30 -10.94
CA ASP A 21 -11.07 -4.85 -10.82
C ASP A 21 -9.65 -4.28 -10.95
N LEU A 22 -9.56 -3.02 -11.36
CA LEU A 22 -8.30 -2.31 -11.60
C LEU A 22 -7.42 -2.35 -10.35
N PHE A 23 -8.01 -2.16 -9.16
CA PHE A 23 -7.26 -2.17 -7.91
C PHE A 23 -6.62 -3.55 -7.67
N THR A 24 -7.36 -4.63 -7.84
CA THR A 24 -6.86 -6.01 -7.67
C THR A 24 -5.69 -6.30 -8.62
N ILE A 25 -5.77 -5.89 -9.89
CA ILE A 25 -4.68 -6.08 -10.85
C ILE A 25 -3.50 -5.16 -10.53
N ALA A 26 -3.72 -3.87 -10.35
CA ALA A 26 -2.67 -2.89 -10.05
C ALA A 26 -1.84 -3.26 -8.80
N MET A 27 -2.50 -3.87 -7.81
CA MET A 27 -1.83 -4.38 -6.61
C MET A 27 -0.81 -5.46 -6.94
N GLY A 28 -1.09 -6.39 -7.87
CA GLY A 28 -0.11 -7.37 -8.36
C GLY A 28 0.60 -8.18 -7.26
N GLY A 29 -0.12 -8.51 -6.17
CA GLY A 29 0.47 -9.16 -4.98
C GLY A 29 1.13 -8.20 -3.96
N GLY A 30 1.01 -6.89 -4.17
CA GLY A 30 1.43 -5.86 -3.23
C GLY A 30 0.68 -5.90 -1.90
N THR A 31 1.21 -5.17 -0.92
CA THR A 31 0.69 -5.12 0.44
C THR A 31 0.37 -3.69 0.87
N ILE A 32 -0.60 -3.56 1.77
CA ILE A 32 -0.97 -2.28 2.36
C ILE A 32 -0.86 -2.42 3.87
N ARG A 33 -0.03 -1.60 4.48
CA ARG A 33 0.13 -1.51 5.92
C ARG A 33 -0.42 -0.19 6.42
N ARG A 34 -1.24 -0.20 7.45
CA ARG A 34 -1.86 1.00 8.01
C ARG A 34 -1.19 1.34 9.34
N PHE A 35 -0.81 2.60 9.51
CA PHE A 35 -0.18 3.11 10.74
C PHE A 35 -0.95 4.35 11.18
N GLY A 36 -1.87 4.19 12.13
CA GLY A 36 -2.74 5.26 12.60
C GLY A 36 -3.51 5.95 11.46
N THR A 37 -3.06 7.16 11.11
CA THR A 37 -3.62 8.06 10.09
C THR A 37 -2.93 7.97 8.73
N MET A 38 -1.82 7.25 8.59
CA MET A 38 -1.12 7.01 7.32
C MET A 38 -1.24 5.55 6.87
N ALA A 39 -0.99 5.33 5.59
CA ALA A 39 -0.93 4.01 4.98
C ALA A 39 0.32 3.90 4.10
N ILE A 40 1.01 2.77 4.22
CA ILE A 40 2.14 2.38 3.38
C ILE A 40 1.62 1.39 2.36
N LEU A 41 1.80 1.73 1.09
CA LEU A 41 1.51 0.88 -0.05
C LEU A 41 2.83 0.36 -0.61
N THR A 42 2.99 -0.96 -0.61
CA THR A 42 4.15 -1.65 -1.18
C THR A 42 3.70 -2.49 -2.36
N LEU A 43 4.11 -2.10 -3.55
CA LEU A 43 3.88 -2.76 -4.83
C LEU A 43 5.21 -3.32 -5.35
N PRO A 44 5.18 -4.24 -6.34
CA PRO A 44 6.38 -4.65 -7.06
C PRO A 44 7.12 -3.42 -7.63
N GLY A 45 8.34 -3.14 -7.14
CA GLY A 45 9.17 -2.03 -7.59
C GLY A 45 8.79 -0.63 -7.08
N VAL A 46 7.72 -0.49 -6.29
CA VAL A 46 7.26 0.80 -5.77
C VAL A 46 6.84 0.67 -4.31
N ALA A 47 7.37 1.51 -3.43
CA ALA A 47 6.86 1.68 -2.08
C ALA A 47 6.57 3.16 -1.83
N LEU A 48 5.40 3.46 -1.26
CA LEU A 48 4.98 4.82 -0.97
C LEU A 48 4.18 4.91 0.32
N VAL A 49 4.16 6.10 0.90
CA VAL A 49 3.33 6.46 2.05
C VAL A 49 2.34 7.52 1.62
N THR A 50 1.08 7.34 1.99
CA THR A 50 0.00 8.31 1.78
C THR A 50 -0.89 8.39 3.03
N SER A 51 -1.86 9.30 3.00
CA SER A 51 -2.87 9.41 4.06
C SER A 51 -3.85 8.24 3.98
N ARG A 52 -4.34 7.78 5.14
CA ARG A 52 -5.32 6.68 5.19
C ARG A 52 -6.63 6.99 4.46
N ASP A 53 -7.05 8.25 4.46
CA ASP A 53 -8.26 8.71 3.76
C ASP A 53 -8.11 8.59 2.25
N GLU A 54 -7.03 9.16 1.69
CA GLU A 54 -6.68 9.00 0.27
C GLU A 54 -6.54 7.54 -0.12
N MET A 55 -5.92 6.70 0.73
CA MET A 55 -5.80 5.27 0.43
C MET A 55 -7.16 4.57 0.37
N GLN A 56 -8.12 4.94 1.22
CA GLN A 56 -9.48 4.40 1.17
C GLN A 56 -10.22 4.88 -0.07
N GLN A 57 -10.08 6.16 -0.43
CA GLN A 57 -10.67 6.71 -1.64
C GLN A 57 -10.11 6.03 -2.89
N LEU A 58 -8.78 5.81 -2.92
CA LEU A 58 -8.08 5.09 -3.98
C LEU A 58 -8.59 3.65 -4.12
N GLN A 59 -8.72 2.93 -3.01
CA GLN A 59 -9.28 1.57 -3.00
C GLN A 59 -10.68 1.52 -3.59
N ARG A 60 -11.56 2.44 -3.19
CA ARG A 60 -12.93 2.52 -3.71
C ARG A 60 -12.94 2.85 -5.20
N TRP A 61 -12.12 3.82 -5.61
CA TRP A 61 -11.99 4.24 -7.00
C TRP A 61 -11.51 3.12 -7.92
N GLY A 62 -10.50 2.36 -7.50
CA GLY A 62 -9.93 1.28 -8.31
C GLY A 62 -10.81 0.04 -8.34
N ARG A 63 -11.52 -0.27 -7.25
CA ARG A 63 -12.49 -1.37 -7.22
C ARG A 63 -13.75 -1.11 -8.06
N ALA A 64 -14.07 0.16 -8.30
CA ALA A 64 -15.20 0.56 -9.14
C ALA A 64 -14.88 0.50 -10.65
N ARG A 65 -13.63 0.19 -11.03
CA ARG A 65 -13.18 0.17 -12.42
C ARG A 65 -12.73 -1.24 -12.81
N ASN A 66 -13.00 -1.59 -14.05
CA ASN A 66 -12.43 -2.80 -14.65
C ASN A 66 -10.95 -2.56 -14.97
N SER A 67 -10.13 -3.57 -14.75
CA SER A 67 -8.73 -3.54 -15.19
C SER A 67 -8.64 -3.45 -16.72
N SER A 68 -7.62 -2.74 -17.20
CA SER A 68 -7.24 -2.73 -18.62
C SER A 68 -6.64 -4.07 -19.11
N GLY A 69 -6.33 -4.98 -18.19
CA GLY A 69 -5.60 -6.23 -18.43
C GLY A 69 -4.08 -6.07 -18.41
N ASN A 70 -3.56 -4.84 -18.27
CA ASN A 70 -2.14 -4.53 -18.16
C ASN A 70 -1.82 -4.00 -16.75
N GLU A 71 -1.16 -4.83 -15.94
CA GLU A 71 -0.81 -4.52 -14.55
C GLU A 71 -0.06 -3.19 -14.40
N GLN A 72 0.92 -2.92 -15.28
CA GLN A 72 1.74 -1.72 -15.16
C GLN A 72 0.93 -0.46 -15.49
N GLN A 73 0.04 -0.54 -16.49
CA GLN A 73 -0.84 0.56 -16.86
C GLN A 73 -1.89 0.82 -15.78
N ASP A 74 -2.53 -0.24 -15.27
CA ASP A 74 -3.51 -0.14 -14.18
C ASP A 74 -2.86 0.42 -12.90
N ARG A 75 -1.61 0.04 -12.63
CA ARG A 75 -0.81 0.59 -11.53
C ARG A 75 -0.53 2.08 -11.73
N ASP A 76 -0.10 2.50 -12.90
CA ASP A 76 0.16 3.91 -13.20
C ASP A 76 -1.12 4.75 -13.04
N GLU A 77 -2.25 4.27 -13.56
CA GLU A 77 -3.57 4.90 -13.40
C GLU A 77 -4.02 4.96 -11.94
N LEU A 78 -3.76 3.91 -11.15
CA LEU A 78 -4.03 3.89 -9.73
C LEU A 78 -3.17 4.95 -9.01
N LEU A 79 -1.85 4.94 -9.23
CA LEU A 79 -0.93 5.88 -8.59
C LEU A 79 -1.24 7.33 -8.95
N LYS A 80 -1.72 7.60 -10.16
CA LYS A 80 -2.16 8.94 -10.61
C LYS A 80 -3.30 9.53 -9.79
N GLN A 81 -4.10 8.73 -9.09
CA GLN A 81 -5.18 9.26 -8.25
C GLN A 81 -4.74 9.75 -6.87
N LEU A 82 -3.52 9.42 -6.41
CA LEU A 82 -3.03 9.81 -5.08
C LEU A 82 -2.49 11.25 -5.05
N HIS A 83 -3.20 12.23 -4.52
CA HIS A 83 -2.72 13.61 -4.55
C HIS A 83 -1.45 13.82 -3.71
N THR A 84 -1.38 13.16 -2.56
CA THR A 84 -0.24 13.24 -1.64
C THR A 84 0.37 11.87 -1.45
N LEU A 85 1.64 11.71 -1.85
CA LEU A 85 2.41 10.51 -1.57
C LEU A 85 3.89 10.83 -1.40
N ILE A 86 4.53 10.13 -0.46
CA ILE A 86 5.98 10.11 -0.26
C ILE A 86 6.50 8.78 -0.78
N ALA A 87 7.32 8.82 -1.82
CA ALA A 87 7.91 7.62 -2.40
C ALA A 87 9.16 7.20 -1.63
N ARG A 88 9.45 5.90 -1.64
CA ARG A 88 10.70 5.34 -1.11
C ARG A 88 11.86 5.64 -2.05
N ALA A 89 13.05 5.88 -1.50
CA ALA A 89 14.25 6.21 -2.28
C ALA A 89 14.67 5.11 -3.27
N ASP A 90 14.42 3.85 -2.92
CA ASP A 90 14.74 2.68 -3.76
C ASP A 90 13.68 2.39 -4.85
N GLY A 91 12.60 3.17 -4.91
CA GLY A 91 11.46 2.92 -5.81
C GLY A 91 11.48 3.79 -7.08
N SER A 92 10.64 3.43 -8.05
CA SER A 92 10.50 4.18 -9.31
C SER A 92 9.48 5.33 -9.25
N ALA A 93 8.81 5.54 -8.11
CA ALA A 93 7.80 6.58 -7.95
C ALA A 93 8.42 7.89 -7.44
N ALA A 94 7.80 9.03 -7.80
CA ALA A 94 8.20 10.34 -7.32
C ALA A 94 7.28 10.82 -6.19
N THR A 95 7.85 11.45 -5.17
CA THR A 95 7.09 12.14 -4.12
C THR A 95 6.32 13.31 -4.69
N ARG A 96 5.03 13.43 -4.35
CA ARG A 96 4.15 14.52 -4.80
C ARG A 96 3.15 14.91 -3.72
N GLY A 97 2.72 16.17 -3.73
CA GLY A 97 1.72 16.71 -2.80
C GLY A 97 2.05 18.12 -2.34
N ALA A 98 1.12 18.74 -1.63
CA ALA A 98 1.33 20.05 -1.04
C ALA A 98 2.39 19.97 0.09
N PRO A 99 3.24 21.00 0.26
CA PRO A 99 4.31 20.99 1.26
C PRO A 99 3.77 20.79 2.68
N ASP A 100 2.62 21.37 3.03
CA ASP A 100 2.00 21.19 4.34
C ASP A 100 1.55 19.74 4.59
N ALA A 101 0.94 19.11 3.58
CA ALA A 101 0.51 17.71 3.66
C ALA A 101 1.71 16.75 3.75
N LEU A 102 2.77 17.02 2.98
CA LEU A 102 4.03 16.27 3.03
C LEU A 102 4.71 16.40 4.40
N SER A 103 4.73 17.60 4.99
CA SER A 103 5.26 17.83 6.35
C SER A 103 4.47 17.07 7.42
N ARG A 104 3.14 17.06 7.33
CA ARG A 104 2.29 16.27 8.23
C ARG A 104 2.56 14.77 8.10
N LEU A 105 2.65 14.25 6.88
CA LEU A 105 2.98 12.85 6.63
C LEU A 105 4.37 12.51 7.14
N ALA A 106 5.39 13.29 6.80
CA ALA A 106 6.76 13.03 7.25
C ALA A 106 6.87 13.03 8.79
N ARG A 107 6.15 13.93 9.47
CA ARG A 107 6.08 13.94 10.93
C ARG A 107 5.41 12.68 11.49
N GLN A 108 4.32 12.21 10.87
CA GLN A 108 3.67 10.94 11.25
C GLN A 108 4.59 9.73 11.00
N MET A 109 5.37 9.77 9.91
CA MET A 109 6.35 8.75 9.61
C MET A 109 7.42 8.66 10.71
N GLN A 110 7.91 9.83 11.15
CA GLN A 110 8.91 9.92 12.20
C GLN A 110 8.35 9.47 13.56
N ASP A 111 7.13 9.88 13.91
CA ASP A 111 6.47 9.49 15.16
C ASP A 111 6.16 7.96 15.19
N SER A 112 5.96 7.36 14.02
CA SER A 112 5.81 5.91 13.87
C SER A 112 7.13 5.14 13.91
N GLY A 113 8.26 5.82 14.15
CA GLY A 113 9.59 5.21 14.22
C GLY A 113 10.14 4.75 12.87
N MET A 114 9.64 5.29 11.76
CA MET A 114 10.16 4.93 10.44
C MET A 114 11.46 5.68 10.14
N ASP A 115 12.39 4.99 9.47
CA ASP A 115 13.61 5.63 8.98
C ASP A 115 13.27 6.62 7.86
N ILE A 116 13.37 7.92 8.16
CA ILE A 116 13.06 9.02 7.25
C ILE A 116 14.08 9.09 6.09
N ALA A 117 15.31 8.60 6.29
CA ALA A 117 16.36 8.63 5.27
C ALA A 117 16.08 7.68 4.08
N ALA A 118 15.36 6.58 4.32
CA ALA A 118 14.92 5.65 3.28
C ALA A 118 13.84 6.21 2.33
N TRP A 119 13.32 7.42 2.56
CA TRP A 119 12.23 8.02 1.79
C TRP A 119 12.64 9.32 1.10
N LEU A 120 12.02 9.59 -0.06
CA LEU A 120 12.25 10.79 -0.85
C LEU A 120 11.47 11.97 -0.29
N ILE A 121 11.90 12.49 0.86
CA ILE A 121 11.28 13.65 1.49
C ILE A 121 11.99 14.93 1.01
N PRO A 122 11.26 15.91 0.45
CA PRO A 122 11.86 17.16 -0.03
C PRO A 122 12.63 17.87 1.08
N LYS A 123 13.77 18.50 0.74
CA LYS A 123 14.62 19.19 1.73
C LYS A 123 13.85 20.27 2.51
N SER A 124 12.96 21.00 1.83
CA SER A 124 12.10 22.02 2.47
C SER A 124 11.19 21.43 3.54
N VAL A 125 10.74 20.19 3.37
CA VAL A 125 9.94 19.49 4.40
C VAL A 125 10.84 19.01 5.51
N ARG A 126 11.98 18.40 5.15
CA ARG A 126 12.95 17.80 6.08
C ARG A 126 13.51 18.80 7.10
N ASP A 127 13.72 20.05 6.68
CA ASP A 127 14.19 21.15 7.55
C ASP A 127 13.19 21.50 8.67
N HIS A 128 11.90 21.26 8.44
CA HIS A 128 10.83 21.53 9.40
C HIS A 128 10.48 20.31 10.29
N LEU A 129 11.13 19.16 10.10
CA LEU A 129 10.91 18.02 11.00
C LEU A 129 11.63 18.26 12.34
N PRO A 130 10.99 17.91 13.48
CA PRO A 130 11.68 17.89 14.75
C PRO A 130 12.84 16.86 14.69
N PRO A 131 13.86 17.00 15.56
CA PRO A 131 14.94 16.03 15.63
C PRO A 131 14.39 14.62 15.89
N PRO A 132 15.01 13.56 15.33
CA PRO A 132 14.58 12.19 15.54
C PRO A 132 14.52 11.91 17.04
N ARG A 133 13.35 11.47 17.52
CA ARG A 133 13.25 10.96 18.89
C ARG A 133 14.13 9.70 18.93
N VAL A 134 15.21 9.76 19.70
CA VAL A 134 15.98 8.56 20.02
C VAL A 134 15.01 7.62 20.70
N GLN A 135 14.63 6.54 20.01
CA GLN A 135 13.83 5.50 20.60
C GLN A 135 14.76 4.82 21.60
N GLU A 136 14.65 5.24 22.87
CA GLU A 136 15.37 4.61 23.97
C GLU A 136 14.92 3.14 23.95
N SER A 137 15.84 2.24 23.57
CA SER A 137 15.59 0.80 23.60
C SER A 137 14.95 0.47 24.95
N PRO A 138 13.88 -0.34 24.99
CA PRO A 138 13.28 -0.72 26.26
C PRO A 138 14.39 -1.24 27.18
N PRO A 139 14.45 -0.78 28.45
CA PRO A 139 15.52 -1.16 29.35
C PRO A 139 15.62 -2.69 29.35
N PRO A 140 16.83 -3.27 29.27
CA PRO A 140 16.99 -4.71 29.29
C PRO A 140 16.24 -5.24 30.51
N LEU A 141 15.32 -6.19 30.28
CA LEU A 141 14.57 -6.80 31.36
C LEU A 141 15.58 -7.26 32.43
N PRO A 142 15.34 -6.98 33.72
CA PRO A 142 16.20 -7.51 34.76
C PRO A 142 16.21 -9.02 34.62
N VAL A 143 17.40 -9.58 34.35
CA VAL A 143 17.63 -11.02 34.37
C VAL A 143 17.18 -11.51 35.75
N ALA A 144 16.02 -12.17 35.80
CA ALA A 144 15.53 -12.75 37.04
C ALA A 144 16.62 -13.70 37.52
N LEU A 145 17.24 -13.35 38.64
CA LEU A 145 18.20 -14.20 39.34
C LEU A 145 17.51 -15.55 39.54
N ALA A 146 18.05 -16.59 38.91
CA ALA A 146 17.69 -17.95 39.21
C ALA A 146 18.09 -18.24 40.66
N VAL A 147 17.16 -18.06 41.59
CA VAL A 147 17.25 -18.65 42.92
C VAL A 147 16.81 -20.10 42.77
N GLY A 148 17.78 -20.97 42.52
CA GLY A 148 17.67 -22.40 42.75
C GLY A 148 18.46 -22.74 44.01
N VAL A 149 17.75 -22.84 45.13
CA VAL A 149 18.16 -23.56 46.35
C VAL A 149 17.85 -25.03 46.16
#